data_AF-A0A933N959-F1
#
_entry.id   AF-A0A933N959-F1
#
_cell.length_a   1.000
_cell.length_b   1.000
_cell.length_c   1.000
_cell.angle_alpha   90.00
_cell.angle_beta   90.00
_cell.angle_gamma   90.00
#
_symmetry.space_group_name_H-M   'P 1'
#
loop_
_entity.id
_entity.type
_entity.pdbx_description
1 polymer ?
#
loop_
_entity_poly.entity_id
_entity_poly.type
_entity_poly.pdbx_seq_one_letter_code
_entity_poly.pdbx_strand_id
1 'polypeptide(L)'
;MTSEFRNPTQAILSALRRDQGGLVLFWYPDDQARLELIGQVEALTGESITETESVEEALAARDRLVFLRSNREQELVLELDGNRDRFLEPKRARPVVLLLQRDGPGRDALTKDAPSLRSWIAGSDPDPELIATIDVDAARSSFSKQFGASPESWLERWRAGKIAATLDNFGALHRASLLELAK
;
A
#
# COMPACT_ATOMS: atom_id res chain seq x y z
N MET A 1 -29.25 -5.09 -8.08
CA MET A 1 -28.01 -4.94 -8.86
C MET A 1 -27.03 -4.20 -7.97
N THR A 2 -26.18 -4.95 -7.29
CA THR A 2 -25.20 -4.44 -6.32
C THR A 2 -24.01 -3.88 -7.10
N SER A 3 -23.83 -2.56 -7.05
CA SER A 3 -22.67 -1.89 -7.65
C SER A 3 -21.50 -2.02 -6.68
N GLU A 4 -20.49 -2.79 -7.07
CA GLU A 4 -19.33 -3.14 -6.25
C GLU A 4 -18.13 -2.24 -6.57
N PHE A 5 -17.73 -1.36 -5.65
CA PHE A 5 -16.55 -0.48 -5.84
C PHE A 5 -15.52 -0.66 -4.72
N ARG A 6 -14.50 -1.55 -4.80
CA ARG A 6 -13.41 -1.51 -3.76
C ARG A 6 -12.45 -0.35 -4.05
N ASN A 7 -11.84 0.15 -2.97
CA ASN A 7 -10.95 1.31 -2.98
C ASN A 7 -9.49 0.85 -2.89
N PRO A 8 -8.74 0.75 -4.01
CA PRO A 8 -7.35 0.31 -4.02
C PRO A 8 -6.47 1.15 -3.07
N THR A 9 -6.76 2.43 -2.93
CA THR A 9 -6.07 3.35 -2.02
C THR A 9 -6.25 3.00 -0.55
N GLN A 10 -7.42 2.51 -0.13
CA GLN A 10 -7.61 2.04 1.25
C GLN A 10 -6.80 0.79 1.55
N ALA A 11 -6.66 -0.11 0.57
CA ALA A 11 -5.84 -1.31 0.70
C ALA A 11 -4.35 -0.94 0.81
N ILE A 12 -3.87 -0.04 -0.05
CA ILE A 12 -2.52 0.53 -0.01
C ILE A 12 -2.23 1.14 1.36
N LEU A 13 -3.09 2.05 1.84
CA LEU A 13 -2.90 2.70 3.14
C LEU A 13 -2.95 1.71 4.31
N SER A 14 -3.82 0.70 4.25
CA SER A 14 -3.94 -0.31 5.30
C SER A 14 -2.70 -1.20 5.36
N ALA A 15 -2.15 -1.60 4.21
CA ALA A 15 -0.93 -2.38 4.13
C ALA A 15 0.27 -1.60 4.67
N LEU A 16 0.44 -0.34 4.22
CA LEU A 16 1.50 0.55 4.71
C LEU A 16 1.40 0.83 6.22
N ARG A 17 0.18 0.91 6.76
CA ARG A 17 -0.06 1.11 8.20
C ARG A 17 0.16 -0.15 9.02
N ARG A 18 -0.27 -1.32 8.52
CA ARG A 18 -0.17 -2.57 9.28
C ARG A 18 1.28 -3.00 9.43
N ASP A 19 2.05 -2.86 8.36
CA ASP A 19 3.44 -3.29 8.33
C ASP A 19 4.39 -2.11 8.57
N GLN A 20 3.97 -1.12 9.39
CA GLN A 20 4.82 -0.02 9.84
C GLN A 20 6.12 -0.56 10.44
N GLY A 21 7.16 -0.54 9.61
CA GLY A 21 8.51 -0.99 9.95
C GLY A 21 8.97 -2.30 9.33
N GLY A 22 8.14 -2.97 8.51
CA GLY A 22 8.45 -4.23 7.83
C GLY A 22 8.52 -4.13 6.30
N LEU A 23 8.13 -5.20 5.62
CA LEU A 23 8.06 -5.30 4.16
C LEU A 23 6.61 -5.45 3.71
N VAL A 24 6.22 -4.72 2.67
CA VAL A 24 4.90 -4.78 2.02
C VAL A 24 5.12 -5.18 0.57
N LEU A 25 4.28 -6.04 0.01
CA LEU A 25 4.38 -6.47 -1.39
C LEU A 25 3.28 -5.83 -2.20
N PHE A 26 3.61 -5.07 -3.24
CA PHE A 26 2.65 -4.61 -4.24
C PHE A 26 2.91 -5.30 -5.58
N TRP A 27 1.84 -5.81 -6.17
CA TRP A 27 1.84 -6.31 -7.54
C TRP A 27 1.55 -5.19 -8.53
N TYR A 28 2.23 -5.20 -9.68
CA TYR A 28 1.90 -4.34 -10.81
C TYR A 28 1.83 -5.14 -12.12
N PRO A 29 0.92 -4.80 -13.06
CA PRO A 29 0.82 -5.50 -14.34
C PRO A 29 1.91 -5.08 -15.33
N ASP A 30 2.25 -3.79 -15.35
CA ASP A 30 3.20 -3.17 -16.29
C ASP A 30 3.88 -1.94 -15.68
N ASP A 31 4.90 -1.42 -16.39
CA ASP A 31 5.70 -0.28 -15.95
C ASP A 31 4.89 1.00 -15.75
N GLN A 32 3.83 1.20 -16.52
CA GLN A 32 2.97 2.39 -16.42
C GLN A 32 2.17 2.34 -15.12
N ALA A 33 1.53 1.20 -14.84
CA ALA A 33 0.81 0.98 -13.59
C ALA A 33 1.72 1.10 -12.36
N ARG A 34 2.99 0.68 -12.46
CA ARG A 34 3.99 0.87 -11.41
C ARG A 34 4.24 2.36 -11.11
N LEU A 35 4.45 3.17 -12.14
CA LEU A 35 4.67 4.62 -11.99
C LEU A 35 3.44 5.31 -11.37
N GLU A 36 2.24 4.91 -11.79
CA GLU A 36 0.99 5.39 -11.22
C GLU A 36 0.87 5.01 -9.74
N LEU A 37 1.24 3.78 -9.37
CA LEU A 37 1.23 3.31 -7.99
C LEU A 37 2.20 4.10 -7.10
N ILE A 38 3.41 4.39 -7.60
CA ILE A 38 4.39 5.25 -6.92
C ILE A 38 3.77 6.63 -6.67
N GLY A 39 3.27 7.29 -7.72
CA GLY A 39 2.68 8.63 -7.61
C GLY A 39 1.46 8.67 -6.68
N GLN A 40 0.64 7.60 -6.68
CA GLN A 40 -0.47 7.46 -5.73
C GLN A 40 0.04 7.39 -4.30
N VAL A 41 1.08 6.59 -4.02
CA VAL A 41 1.62 6.46 -2.67
C VAL A 41 2.28 7.75 -2.20
N GLU A 42 3.01 8.47 -3.05
CA GLU A 42 3.55 9.81 -2.72
C GLU A 42 2.42 10.78 -2.38
N ALA A 43 1.38 10.84 -3.20
CA ALA A 43 0.23 11.72 -2.97
C ALA A 43 -0.51 11.39 -1.67
N LEU A 44 -0.56 10.10 -1.29
CA LEU A 44 -1.29 9.63 -0.11
C LEU A 44 -0.50 9.76 1.19
N THR A 45 0.80 9.55 1.13
CA THR A 45 1.68 9.61 2.30
C THR A 45 2.24 11.01 2.52
N GLY A 46 2.30 11.84 1.47
CA GLY A 46 3.01 13.12 1.50
C GLY A 46 4.53 12.95 1.69
N GLU A 47 5.05 11.74 1.50
CA GLU A 47 6.46 11.39 1.65
C GLU A 47 7.10 11.22 0.28
N SER A 48 8.32 11.72 0.11
CA SER A 48 9.13 11.43 -1.07
C SER A 48 9.54 9.95 -1.05
N ILE A 49 9.21 9.22 -2.10
CA ILE A 49 9.59 7.80 -2.21
C ILE A 49 11.05 7.70 -2.65
N THR A 50 11.80 6.83 -2.00
CA THR A 50 13.13 6.43 -2.48
C THR A 50 13.00 5.13 -3.26
N GLU A 51 13.18 5.17 -4.57
CA GLU A 51 13.31 3.97 -5.39
C GLU A 51 14.74 3.44 -5.33
N THR A 52 14.91 2.13 -5.16
CA THR A 52 16.21 1.45 -5.25
C THR A 52 16.05 0.04 -5.81
N GLU A 53 17.13 -0.46 -6.40
CA GLU A 53 17.26 -1.87 -6.81
C GLU A 53 18.14 -2.68 -5.83
N SER A 54 18.65 -2.04 -4.78
CA SER A 54 19.56 -2.65 -3.81
C SER A 54 18.86 -2.96 -2.49
N VAL A 55 18.95 -4.22 -2.05
CA VAL A 55 18.47 -4.64 -0.72
C VAL A 55 19.26 -3.93 0.38
N GLU A 56 20.56 -3.70 0.19
CA GLU A 56 21.39 -2.99 1.17
C GLU A 56 21.00 -1.52 1.32
N GLU A 57 20.74 -0.82 0.21
CA GLU A 57 20.25 0.56 0.27
C GLU A 57 18.88 0.63 0.95
N ALA A 58 17.99 -0.31 0.63
CA ALA A 58 16.70 -0.42 1.31
C ALA A 58 16.87 -0.67 2.82
N LEU A 59 17.80 -1.53 3.22
CA LEU A 59 18.13 -1.81 4.63
C LEU A 59 18.69 -0.58 5.35
N ALA A 60 19.46 0.26 4.66
CA ALA A 60 20.06 1.48 5.21
C ALA A 60 19.03 2.61 5.40
N ALA A 61 18.08 2.76 4.48
CA ALA A 61 17.08 3.85 4.48
C ALA A 61 15.88 3.60 5.43
N ARG A 62 16.17 3.42 6.73
CA ARG A 62 15.18 2.97 7.76
C ARG A 62 14.11 3.99 8.12
N ASP A 63 14.37 5.27 7.86
CA ASP A 63 13.53 6.42 8.17
C ASP A 63 12.63 6.84 7.00
N ARG A 64 12.74 6.17 5.84
CA ARG A 64 12.08 6.54 4.59
C ARG A 64 11.23 5.40 4.05
N LEU A 65 10.17 5.78 3.34
CA LEU A 65 9.42 4.87 2.50
C LEU A 65 10.28 4.50 1.27
N VAL A 66 10.66 3.23 1.18
CA VAL A 66 11.51 2.72 0.10
C VAL A 66 10.69 1.86 -0.82
N PHE A 67 10.82 2.09 -2.12
CA PHE A 67 10.28 1.22 -3.17
C PHE A 67 11.44 0.40 -3.72
N LEU A 68 11.39 -0.91 -3.46
CA LEU A 68 12.40 -1.86 -3.88
C LEU A 68 11.90 -2.61 -5.11
N ARG A 69 12.62 -2.46 -6.22
CA ARG A 69 12.28 -3.08 -7.51
C ARG A 69 13.53 -3.62 -8.19
N SER A 70 13.40 -4.55 -9.13
CA SER A 70 14.53 -4.98 -9.94
C SER A 70 14.05 -5.56 -11.26
N ASN A 71 14.81 -5.34 -12.33
CA ASN A 71 14.58 -6.05 -13.60
C ASN A 71 14.95 -7.53 -13.51
N ARG A 72 15.60 -7.95 -12.40
CA ARG A 72 15.93 -9.33 -12.07
C ARG A 72 15.17 -9.75 -10.82
N GLU A 73 13.83 -9.74 -10.91
CA GLU A 73 12.95 -9.96 -9.75
C GLU A 73 13.23 -11.26 -8.99
N GLN A 74 13.62 -12.33 -9.69
CA GLN A 74 13.99 -13.59 -9.04
C GLN A 74 15.20 -13.41 -8.13
N GLU A 75 16.26 -12.74 -8.59
CA GLU A 75 17.46 -12.48 -7.76
C GLU A 75 17.11 -11.62 -6.55
N LEU A 76 16.28 -10.59 -6.76
CA LEU A 76 15.82 -9.70 -5.69
C LEU A 76 15.03 -10.45 -4.62
N VAL A 77 14.12 -11.34 -5.01
CA VAL A 77 13.30 -12.13 -4.08
C VAL A 77 14.18 -13.06 -3.23
N LEU A 78 15.16 -13.73 -3.86
CA LEU A 78 16.09 -14.61 -3.16
C LEU A 78 17.00 -13.83 -2.19
N GLU A 79 17.48 -12.66 -2.61
CA GLU A 79 18.30 -11.79 -1.77
C GLU A 79 17.50 -11.27 -0.57
N LEU A 80 16.23 -10.90 -0.76
CA LEU A 80 15.34 -10.48 0.31
C LEU A 80 15.04 -11.62 1.30
N ASP A 81 14.81 -12.83 0.81
CA ASP A 81 14.61 -14.01 1.65
C ASP A 81 15.82 -14.26 2.56
N GLY A 82 17.03 -14.19 1.99
CA GLY A 82 18.29 -14.33 2.74
C GLY A 82 18.56 -13.19 3.74
N ASN A 83 17.96 -12.01 3.54
CA ASN A 83 18.13 -10.84 4.40
C ASN A 83 16.91 -10.52 5.27
N ARG A 84 15.89 -11.37 5.29
CA ARG A 84 14.63 -11.17 6.02
C ARG A 84 14.83 -10.63 7.44
N ASP A 85 15.67 -11.30 8.22
CA ASP A 85 15.83 -10.98 9.65
C ASP A 85 16.44 -9.59 9.87
N ARG A 86 17.21 -9.07 8.91
CA ARG A 86 17.79 -7.72 8.94
C ARG A 86 16.75 -6.62 8.69
N PHE A 87 15.61 -6.95 8.11
CA PHE A 87 14.47 -6.03 8.00
C PHE A 87 13.57 -6.07 9.23
N LEU A 88 13.61 -7.14 10.02
CA LEU A 88 12.84 -7.26 11.26
C LEU A 88 13.49 -6.46 12.40
N GLU A 89 14.83 -6.48 12.49
CA GLU A 89 15.57 -5.79 13.55
C GLU A 89 16.80 -5.03 13.02
N PRO A 90 17.01 -3.76 13.43
CA PRO A 90 16.16 -2.97 14.31
C PRO A 90 14.88 -2.49 13.60
N LYS A 91 13.79 -2.34 14.38
CA LYS A 91 12.49 -1.90 13.87
C LYS A 91 12.61 -0.59 13.08
N ARG A 92 12.14 -0.62 11.82
CA ARG A 92 12.17 0.53 10.92
C ARG A 92 11.03 1.50 11.24
N ALA A 93 11.21 2.79 10.94
CA ALA A 93 10.15 3.79 11.10
C ALA A 93 9.14 3.73 9.94
N ARG A 94 9.60 3.29 8.77
CA ARG A 94 8.84 3.21 7.52
C ARG A 94 9.03 1.86 6.83
N PRO A 95 7.98 1.33 6.18
CA PRO A 95 8.06 0.06 5.48
C PRO A 95 8.92 0.15 4.22
N VAL A 96 9.40 -1.00 3.76
CA VAL A 96 9.86 -1.18 2.38
C VAL A 96 8.71 -1.77 1.57
N VAL A 97 8.43 -1.18 0.42
CA VAL A 97 7.46 -1.68 -0.55
C VAL A 97 8.22 -2.44 -1.62
N LEU A 98 8.14 -3.76 -1.58
CA LEU A 98 8.59 -4.63 -2.66
C LEU A 98 7.60 -4.52 -3.81
N LEU A 99 8.09 -4.14 -4.98
CA LEU A 99 7.32 -4.11 -6.21
C LEU A 99 7.68 -5.33 -7.06
N LEU A 100 6.69 -6.18 -7.35
CA LEU A 100 6.85 -7.30 -8.27
C LEU A 100 5.81 -7.23 -9.39
N GLN A 101 6.22 -7.61 -10.59
CA GLN A 101 5.32 -7.77 -11.72
C GLN A 101 4.44 -9.00 -11.47
N ARG A 102 3.12 -8.83 -11.66
CA ARG A 102 2.11 -9.83 -11.31
C ARG A 102 2.34 -11.19 -11.98
N ASP A 103 2.79 -11.17 -13.22
CA ASP A 103 3.04 -12.35 -14.04
C ASP A 103 4.55 -12.50 -14.34
N GLY A 104 5.38 -11.89 -13.49
CA GLY A 104 6.83 -11.83 -13.61
C GLY A 104 7.57 -12.95 -12.87
N PRO A 105 8.89 -13.09 -13.12
CA PRO A 105 9.73 -14.11 -12.50
C PRO A 105 9.81 -13.98 -10.98
N GLY A 106 9.56 -12.80 -10.41
CA GLY A 106 9.51 -12.60 -8.96
C GLY A 106 8.40 -13.37 -8.28
N ARG A 107 7.23 -13.50 -8.90
CA ARG A 107 6.09 -14.26 -8.35
C ARG A 107 6.40 -15.74 -8.22
N ASP A 108 7.05 -16.28 -9.24
CA ASP A 108 7.46 -17.68 -9.28
C ASP A 108 8.52 -17.97 -8.21
N ALA A 109 9.53 -17.11 -8.11
CA ALA A 109 10.57 -17.19 -7.09
C ALA A 109 9.98 -17.11 -5.67
N LEU A 110 9.02 -16.20 -5.45
CA LEU A 110 8.35 -16.05 -4.16
C LEU A 110 7.58 -17.31 -3.77
N THR A 111 6.96 -17.96 -4.75
CA THR A 111 6.13 -19.15 -4.51
C THR A 111 6.96 -20.40 -4.27
N LYS A 112 8.06 -20.56 -5.02
CA LYS A 112 8.85 -21.81 -5.12
C LYS A 112 10.12 -21.78 -4.29
N ASP A 113 10.81 -20.63 -4.25
CA ASP A 113 12.21 -20.56 -3.83
C ASP A 113 12.43 -19.70 -2.58
N ALA A 114 11.47 -18.83 -2.19
CA ALA A 114 11.56 -17.93 -1.03
C ALA A 114 10.42 -18.14 0.00
N PRO A 115 10.35 -19.32 0.66
CA PRO A 115 9.25 -19.66 1.57
C PRO A 115 9.21 -18.79 2.84
N SER A 116 10.37 -18.30 3.31
CA SER A 116 10.46 -17.45 4.51
C SER A 116 9.88 -16.06 4.24
N LEU A 117 10.26 -15.47 3.11
CA LEU A 117 9.74 -14.20 2.61
C LEU A 117 8.25 -14.31 2.33
N ARG A 118 7.82 -15.37 1.64
CA ARG A 118 6.40 -15.63 1.39
C ARG A 118 5.60 -15.72 2.69
N SER A 119 6.08 -16.46 3.69
CA SER A 119 5.40 -16.54 4.99
C SER A 119 5.32 -15.18 5.69
N TRP A 120 6.31 -14.32 5.48
CA TRP A 120 6.34 -12.99 6.07
C TRP A 120 5.36 -12.03 5.40
N ILE A 121 5.28 -12.06 4.07
CA ILE A 121 4.43 -11.14 3.27
C ILE A 121 3.04 -11.70 2.95
N ALA A 122 2.73 -12.95 3.29
CA ALA A 122 1.41 -13.56 3.05
C ALA A 122 0.25 -12.81 3.72
N GLY A 123 0.53 -11.94 4.70
CA GLY A 123 -0.46 -11.00 5.20
C GLY A 123 -0.54 -9.72 4.37
N SER A 124 0.54 -9.29 3.73
CA SER A 124 0.88 -7.93 3.27
C SER A 124 0.72 -7.70 1.77
N ASP A 125 -0.09 -8.53 1.14
CA ASP A 125 -0.36 -8.50 -0.29
C ASP A 125 -1.65 -7.72 -0.58
N PRO A 126 -1.58 -6.39 -0.83
CA PRO A 126 -2.59 -5.74 -1.62
C PRO A 126 -2.21 -5.86 -3.10
N ASP A 127 -2.75 -6.86 -3.78
CA ASP A 127 -2.94 -6.78 -5.23
C ASP A 127 -4.00 -5.69 -5.48
N PRO A 128 -3.62 -4.49 -5.98
CA PRO A 128 -4.55 -3.37 -6.10
C PRO A 128 -5.65 -3.65 -7.13
N GLU A 129 -5.44 -4.58 -8.06
CA GLU A 129 -6.37 -4.95 -9.12
C GLU A 129 -7.31 -6.10 -8.72
N LEU A 130 -6.87 -7.07 -7.88
CA LEU A 130 -7.75 -8.05 -7.22
C LEU A 130 -8.53 -7.44 -6.04
N ILE A 131 -8.07 -6.25 -5.65
CA ILE A 131 -8.66 -5.15 -4.89
C ILE A 131 -10.10 -4.69 -5.21
N ALA A 132 -11.08 -5.52 -5.65
CA ALA A 132 -12.39 -5.04 -6.19
C ALA A 132 -13.69 -5.60 -5.50
N THR A 133 -14.50 -4.78 -4.75
CA THR A 133 -15.87 -4.88 -4.07
C THR A 133 -15.97 -4.20 -2.66
N ILE A 134 -16.36 -2.92 -2.52
CA ILE A 134 -16.84 -2.38 -1.21
C ILE A 134 -18.36 -2.53 -1.15
N ASP A 135 -18.84 -3.06 -0.03
CA ASP A 135 -20.23 -2.87 0.40
C ASP A 135 -20.42 -1.39 0.80
N VAL A 136 -21.07 -0.64 -0.08
CA VAL A 136 -21.26 0.81 0.05
C VAL A 136 -22.02 1.15 1.34
N ASP A 137 -23.04 0.39 1.71
CA ASP A 137 -23.86 0.67 2.87
C ASP A 137 -23.10 0.39 4.18
N ALA A 138 -22.41 -0.74 4.26
CA ALA A 138 -21.56 -1.06 5.39
C ALA A 138 -20.41 -0.06 5.54
N ALA A 139 -19.80 0.36 4.42
CA ALA A 139 -18.71 1.34 4.42
C ALA A 139 -19.16 2.75 4.82
N ARG A 140 -20.33 3.20 4.38
CA ARG A 140 -20.94 4.48 4.81
C ARG A 140 -21.27 4.46 6.29
N SER A 141 -21.81 3.34 6.80
CA SER A 141 -22.09 3.16 8.22
C SER A 141 -20.81 3.15 9.07
N SER A 142 -19.79 2.40 8.63
CA SER A 142 -18.46 2.38 9.27
C SER A 142 -17.79 3.76 9.26
N PHE A 143 -17.82 4.47 8.13
CA PHE A 143 -17.28 5.83 8.02
C PHE A 143 -17.96 6.76 9.02
N SER A 144 -19.30 6.73 9.08
CA SER A 144 -20.09 7.56 9.98
C SER A 144 -19.80 7.26 11.46
N LYS A 145 -19.60 5.98 11.81
CA LYS A 145 -19.19 5.57 13.16
C LYS A 145 -17.79 6.07 13.52
N GLN A 146 -16.85 6.02 12.57
CA GLN A 146 -15.46 6.38 12.81
C GLN A 146 -15.24 7.90 12.88
N PHE A 147 -15.89 8.67 12.01
CA PHE A 147 -15.65 10.11 11.86
C PHE A 147 -16.81 10.98 12.37
N GLY A 148 -17.88 10.38 12.89
CA GLY A 148 -19.03 11.08 13.47
C GLY A 148 -19.87 11.88 12.47
N ALA A 149 -19.67 11.66 11.18
CA ALA A 149 -20.35 12.37 10.10
C ALA A 149 -20.49 11.48 8.86
N SER A 150 -21.52 11.72 8.05
CA SER A 150 -21.61 11.06 6.74
C SER A 150 -20.41 11.44 5.85
N PRO A 151 -20.05 10.61 4.86
CA PRO A 151 -18.99 10.94 3.90
C PRO A 151 -19.12 12.34 3.30
N GLU A 152 -20.33 12.74 2.88
CA GLU A 152 -20.59 14.05 2.26
C GLU A 152 -20.40 15.21 3.23
N SER A 153 -20.95 15.09 4.43
CA SER A 153 -20.82 16.12 5.46
C SER A 153 -19.36 16.28 5.92
N TRP A 154 -18.63 15.16 5.97
CA TRP A 154 -17.20 15.16 6.25
C TRP A 154 -16.41 15.86 5.13
N LEU A 155 -16.70 15.54 3.86
CA LEU A 155 -16.07 16.18 2.69
C LEU A 155 -16.34 17.67 2.63
N GLU A 156 -17.55 18.11 2.93
CA GLU A 156 -17.90 19.53 2.98
C GLU A 156 -17.06 20.26 4.04
N ARG A 157 -16.89 19.67 5.23
CA ARG A 157 -16.02 20.21 6.28
C ARG A 157 -14.55 20.23 5.86
N TRP A 158 -14.08 19.21 5.15
CA TRP A 158 -12.72 19.16 4.60
C TRP A 158 -12.51 20.28 3.57
N ARG A 159 -13.41 20.40 2.58
CA ARG A 159 -13.39 21.45 1.54
C ARG A 159 -13.44 22.86 2.14
N ALA A 160 -14.14 23.02 3.27
CA ALA A 160 -14.20 24.26 4.03
C ALA A 160 -12.98 24.51 4.95
N GLY A 161 -11.95 23.67 4.92
CA GLY A 161 -10.74 23.80 5.73
C GLY A 161 -10.94 23.55 7.23
N LYS A 162 -12.06 22.92 7.64
CA LYS A 162 -12.41 22.66 9.05
C LYS A 162 -11.83 21.37 9.61
N ILE A 163 -11.06 20.64 8.81
CA ILE A 163 -10.39 19.39 9.18
C ILE A 163 -8.91 19.56 8.87
N ALA A 164 -8.05 19.25 9.84
CA ALA A 164 -6.60 19.41 9.68
C ALA A 164 -6.06 18.44 8.62
N ALA A 165 -5.14 18.91 7.78
CA ALA A 165 -4.49 18.12 6.74
C ALA A 165 -3.45 17.16 7.33
N THR A 166 -3.92 16.09 7.96
CA THR A 166 -3.10 15.03 8.55
C THR A 166 -3.23 13.74 7.74
N LEU A 167 -2.24 12.86 7.84
CA LEU A 167 -2.23 11.53 7.21
C LEU A 167 -3.52 10.72 7.44
N ASP A 168 -4.08 10.80 8.65
CA ASP A 168 -5.35 10.14 8.97
C ASP A 168 -6.54 10.73 8.22
N ASN A 169 -6.54 12.05 8.03
CA ASN A 169 -7.62 12.71 7.32
C ASN A 169 -7.48 12.63 5.79
N PHE A 170 -6.27 12.47 5.25
CA PHE A 170 -6.11 12.17 3.81
C PHE A 170 -6.68 10.80 3.43
N GLY A 171 -6.49 9.78 4.28
CA GLY A 171 -7.15 8.48 4.09
C GLY A 171 -8.68 8.59 4.17
N ALA A 172 -9.19 9.42 5.08
CA ALA A 172 -10.63 9.70 5.20
C ALA A 172 -11.19 10.48 4.00
N LEU A 173 -10.45 11.45 3.47
CA LEU A 173 -10.79 12.21 2.25
C LEU A 173 -11.00 11.29 1.07
N HIS A 174 -10.06 10.38 0.82
CA HIS A 174 -10.16 9.46 -0.30
C HIS A 174 -11.34 8.49 -0.13
N ARG A 175 -11.51 7.93 1.07
CA ARG A 175 -12.65 7.06 1.39
C ARG A 175 -13.98 7.77 1.21
N ALA A 176 -14.08 9.02 1.66
CA ALA A 176 -15.30 9.79 1.55
C ALA A 176 -15.62 10.18 0.10
N SER A 177 -14.59 10.54 -0.69
CA SER A 177 -14.75 10.92 -2.11
C SER A 177 -15.27 9.75 -2.95
N LEU A 178 -14.77 8.53 -2.72
CA LEU A 178 -15.31 7.36 -3.41
C LEU A 178 -16.74 7.03 -3.00
N LEU A 179 -17.09 7.18 -1.71
CA LEU A 179 -18.45 6.95 -1.23
C LEU A 179 -19.44 8.03 -1.70
N GLU A 180 -18.96 9.24 -2.06
CA GLU A 180 -19.74 10.30 -2.69
C GLU A 180 -20.02 9.99 -4.17
N LEU A 181 -19.05 9.41 -4.89
CA LEU A 181 -19.16 9.00 -6.29
C LEU A 181 -19.99 7.73 -6.50
N ALA A 182 -20.01 6.81 -5.53
CA ALA A 182 -20.74 5.54 -5.59
C ALA A 182 -22.25 5.65 -5.26
N LYS A 183 -22.83 6.86 -5.39
CA LYS A 183 -24.28 7.11 -5.27
C LYS A 183 -25.03 6.67 -6.52
#